data_AF-A0A4Z0Q3N2-F1
#
_entry.id   AF-A0A4Z0Q3N2-F1
#
_cell.length_a   1.000
_cell.length_b   1.000
_cell.length_c   1.000
_cell.angle_alpha   90.00
_cell.angle_beta   90.00
_cell.angle_gamma   90.00
#
_symmetry.space_group_name_H-M   'P 1'
#
loop_
_entity.id
_entity.type
_entity.pdbx_description
1 polymer ?
#
loop_
_entity_poly.entity_id
_entity_poly.type
_entity_poly.pdbx_seq_one_letter_code
_entity_poly.pdbx_strand_id
1 'polypeptide(L)'
;MKKLARWLLGVGVGLGVCPEAAAQTRPGEQAQVYTVTNGGEGVHFEIPQVRLSNAAVARRINRQLLRLVTDYSSAVDSTASPRRQLTQLARECCYDEESRVWLAAGSGLTGMTYEVLLNQNYLLSFQFQRSDQGLEQPGTSHLTFDLRTGRLLTLAELVADSPAQLERRLGYAISRRLRDELADVVATYGDSALITEVAQLYGITEWNTTPQRGLHLDTSPGANAGAEEAKVYPTEFALRPDALLLFYSIGMARLKFEFLPDETYVFPFARLRPRAILRPLLQARPVEKKAASKSK
;
A
#
# COMPACT_ATOMS: atom_id res chain seq x y z
N MET A 1 -69.28 33.76 -43.41
CA MET A 1 -68.37 34.65 -42.66
C MET A 1 -67.70 33.86 -41.54
N LYS A 2 -66.36 33.91 -41.51
CA LYS A 2 -65.43 33.79 -40.36
C LYS A 2 -65.35 32.49 -39.53
N LYS A 3 -64.18 31.84 -39.73
CA LYS A 3 -63.35 31.01 -38.84
C LYS A 3 -63.52 31.23 -37.33
N LEU A 4 -63.34 30.17 -36.53
CA LEU A 4 -62.23 30.10 -35.55
C LEU A 4 -62.02 28.70 -34.97
N ALA A 5 -60.81 28.19 -35.18
CA ALA A 5 -60.21 27.06 -34.50
C ALA A 5 -59.82 27.44 -33.07
N ARG A 6 -59.85 26.48 -32.13
CA ARG A 6 -59.08 26.57 -30.90
C ARG A 6 -58.56 25.19 -30.50
N TRP A 7 -57.25 25.08 -30.62
CA TRP A 7 -56.38 24.04 -30.10
C TRP A 7 -56.37 24.05 -28.57
N LEU A 8 -56.42 22.89 -27.93
CA LEU A 8 -55.98 22.68 -26.55
C LEU A 8 -54.73 21.79 -26.58
N LEU A 9 -53.59 22.42 -26.28
CA LEU A 9 -52.30 21.76 -26.04
C LEU A 9 -52.30 21.22 -24.62
N GLY A 10 -52.18 19.90 -24.47
CA GLY A 10 -51.80 19.25 -23.23
C GLY A 10 -50.30 19.40 -22.99
N VAL A 11 -49.93 20.02 -21.88
CA VAL A 11 -48.55 20.07 -21.38
C VAL A 11 -48.31 18.80 -20.57
N GLY A 12 -47.69 17.80 -21.19
CA GLY A 12 -47.12 16.66 -20.49
C GLY A 12 -45.75 17.03 -19.94
N VAL A 13 -45.64 17.12 -18.60
CA VAL A 13 -44.36 17.26 -17.91
C VAL A 13 -43.67 15.89 -17.93
N GLY A 14 -42.78 15.69 -18.90
CA GLY A 14 -41.87 14.55 -18.93
C GLY A 14 -40.65 14.84 -18.06
N LEU A 15 -40.57 14.22 -16.89
CA LEU A 15 -39.33 14.10 -16.11
C LEU A 15 -38.38 13.16 -16.86
N GLY A 16 -37.62 13.72 -17.81
CA GLY A 16 -36.53 13.04 -18.48
C GLY A 16 -35.38 12.83 -17.50
N VAL A 17 -35.29 11.64 -16.94
CA VAL A 17 -34.07 11.12 -16.32
C VAL A 17 -33.02 11.07 -17.43
N CYS A 18 -32.08 12.03 -17.44
CA CYS A 18 -30.87 11.90 -18.24
C CYS A 18 -30.01 10.82 -17.58
N PRO A 19 -29.76 9.67 -18.24
CA PRO A 19 -28.68 8.81 -17.78
C PRO A 19 -27.38 9.59 -17.96
N GLU A 20 -26.64 9.80 -16.87
CA GLU A 20 -25.22 10.15 -16.94
C GLU A 20 -24.56 9.14 -17.89
N ALA A 21 -24.07 9.62 -19.02
CA ALA A 21 -23.29 8.82 -19.94
C ALA A 21 -22.07 8.31 -19.18
N ALA A 22 -22.13 7.06 -18.73
CA ALA A 22 -20.98 6.35 -18.20
C ALA A 22 -19.93 6.35 -19.31
N ALA A 23 -18.90 7.20 -19.15
CA ALA A 23 -17.75 7.21 -20.04
C ALA A 23 -17.24 5.77 -20.13
N GLN A 24 -17.32 5.19 -21.34
CA GLN A 24 -16.90 3.82 -21.60
C GLN A 24 -15.44 3.66 -21.15
N THR A 25 -15.24 2.88 -20.11
CA THR A 25 -13.93 2.57 -19.55
C THR A 25 -13.15 1.79 -20.60
N ARG A 26 -12.08 2.38 -21.15
CA ARG A 26 -11.24 1.74 -22.18
C ARG A 26 -10.62 0.46 -21.63
N PRO A 27 -10.60 -0.66 -22.38
CA PRO A 27 -9.93 -1.89 -21.95
C PRO A 27 -8.49 -1.60 -21.53
N GLY A 28 -8.11 -2.02 -20.32
CA GLY A 28 -6.74 -1.85 -19.84
C GLY A 28 -6.37 -0.44 -19.37
N GLU A 29 -7.34 0.39 -18.96
CA GLU A 29 -7.08 1.76 -18.51
C GLU A 29 -5.98 1.83 -17.42
N GLN A 30 -5.10 2.81 -17.59
CA GLN A 30 -4.02 3.18 -16.68
C GLN A 30 -4.27 4.59 -16.17
N ALA A 31 -3.88 4.87 -14.93
CA ALA A 31 -3.88 6.20 -14.37
C ALA A 31 -2.70 7.02 -14.91
N GLN A 32 -2.91 8.31 -15.16
CA GLN A 32 -1.80 9.24 -15.19
C GLN A 32 -1.52 9.66 -13.75
N VAL A 33 -0.31 9.37 -13.26
CA VAL A 33 0.13 9.71 -11.91
C VAL A 33 1.10 10.89 -11.98
N TYR A 34 0.90 11.89 -11.14
CA TYR A 34 1.80 13.03 -11.00
C TYR A 34 2.00 13.35 -9.52
N THR A 35 3.19 13.82 -9.18
CA THR A 35 3.57 14.14 -7.81
C THR A 35 3.09 15.54 -7.44
N VAL A 36 2.49 15.67 -6.26
CA VAL A 36 2.33 16.97 -5.58
C VAL A 36 3.26 16.99 -4.37
N THR A 37 4.04 18.06 -4.26
CA THR A 37 4.95 18.29 -3.13
C THR A 37 4.51 19.47 -2.29
N ASN A 38 5.02 19.57 -1.06
CA ASN A 38 4.89 20.76 -0.22
C ASN A 38 5.47 22.01 -0.93
N GLY A 39 6.60 21.85 -1.63
CA GLY A 39 7.33 22.93 -2.32
C GLY A 39 8.02 23.91 -1.36
N GLY A 40 9.14 24.49 -1.78
CA GLY A 40 10.02 25.32 -0.93
C GLY A 40 11.43 24.74 -0.81
N GLU A 41 12.25 25.25 0.11
CA GLU A 41 13.50 24.60 0.52
C GLU A 41 13.17 23.38 1.40
N GLY A 42 13.60 22.19 0.97
CA GLY A 42 13.25 20.91 1.61
C GLY A 42 11.93 20.31 1.08
N VAL A 43 12.04 19.32 0.18
CA VAL A 43 10.89 18.47 -0.16
C VAL A 43 10.77 17.41 0.93
N HIS A 44 9.76 17.57 1.78
CA HIS A 44 9.49 16.64 2.88
C HIS A 44 8.40 15.64 2.52
N PHE A 45 7.40 16.08 1.75
CA PHE A 45 6.22 15.27 1.45
C PHE A 45 5.97 15.22 -0.06
N GLU A 46 5.89 14.01 -0.60
CA GLU A 46 5.56 13.72 -1.99
C GLU A 46 4.34 12.81 -2.04
N ILE A 47 3.20 13.35 -2.51
CA ILE A 47 1.94 12.60 -2.58
C ILE A 47 1.52 12.42 -4.04
N PRO A 48 1.19 11.18 -4.46
CA PRO A 48 0.67 10.95 -5.79
C PRO A 48 -0.71 11.58 -5.94
N GLN A 49 -0.95 12.13 -7.12
CA GLN A 49 -2.28 12.49 -7.59
C GLN A 49 -2.54 11.79 -8.93
N VAL A 50 -3.78 11.36 -9.10
CA VAL A 50 -4.25 10.55 -10.20
C VAL A 50 -5.14 11.38 -11.12
N ARG A 51 -4.95 11.20 -12.43
CA ARG A 51 -5.85 11.65 -13.48
C ARG A 51 -6.33 10.45 -14.29
N LEU A 52 -7.65 10.39 -14.50
CA LEU A 52 -8.34 9.33 -15.25
C LEU A 52 -9.32 9.96 -16.24
N SER A 53 -9.82 9.16 -17.18
CA SER A 53 -10.90 9.58 -18.08
C SER A 53 -12.16 9.96 -17.29
N ASN A 54 -12.48 9.18 -16.24
CA ASN A 54 -13.52 9.51 -15.28
C ASN A 54 -12.98 10.38 -14.14
N ALA A 55 -13.24 11.70 -14.23
CA ALA A 55 -12.78 12.66 -13.23
C ALA A 55 -13.39 12.46 -11.84
N ALA A 56 -14.60 11.89 -11.72
CA ALA A 56 -15.21 11.60 -10.42
C ALA A 56 -14.46 10.47 -9.70
N VAL A 57 -14.04 9.44 -10.45
CA VAL A 57 -13.22 8.35 -9.94
C VAL A 57 -11.83 8.85 -9.51
N ALA A 58 -11.16 9.66 -10.36
CA ALA A 58 -9.88 10.26 -10.01
C ALA A 58 -9.96 11.10 -8.72
N ARG A 59 -11.00 11.93 -8.55
CA ARG A 59 -11.22 12.72 -7.33
C ARG A 59 -11.39 11.86 -6.08
N ARG A 60 -12.05 10.69 -6.18
CA ARG A 60 -12.22 9.77 -5.06
C ARG A 60 -10.87 9.19 -4.62
N ILE A 61 -10.05 8.72 -5.57
CA ILE A 61 -8.71 8.20 -5.31
C ILE A 61 -7.84 9.29 -4.67
N ASN A 62 -7.78 10.47 -5.27
CA ASN A 62 -6.96 11.59 -4.78
C ASN A 62 -7.31 12.03 -3.37
N ARG A 63 -8.59 11.97 -2.99
CA ARG A 63 -9.03 12.24 -1.61
C ARG A 63 -8.50 11.21 -0.63
N GLN A 64 -8.49 9.91 -1.00
CA GLN A 64 -7.93 8.86 -0.15
C GLN A 64 -6.41 8.99 -0.03
N LEU A 65 -5.72 9.31 -1.13
CA LEU A 65 -4.27 9.53 -1.14
C LEU A 65 -3.86 10.72 -0.25
N LEU A 66 -4.62 11.82 -0.29
CA LEU A 66 -4.32 12.98 0.55
C LEU A 66 -4.61 12.70 2.04
N ARG A 67 -5.72 12.00 2.34
CA ARG A 67 -6.07 11.60 3.71
C ARG A 67 -5.00 10.77 4.39
N LEU A 68 -4.35 9.86 3.64
CA LEU A 68 -3.24 9.06 4.18
C LEU A 68 -2.21 9.90 4.92
N VAL A 69 -2.02 11.15 4.51
CA VAL A 69 -0.95 12.02 5.02
C VAL A 69 -1.47 13.08 5.96
N THR A 70 -2.66 13.60 5.69
CA THR A 70 -3.26 14.63 6.55
C THR A 70 -3.87 14.06 7.82
N ASP A 71 -4.20 12.76 7.87
CA ASP A 71 -4.79 12.13 9.07
C ASP A 71 -3.81 12.12 10.28
N TYR A 72 -2.51 12.39 10.06
CA TYR A 72 -1.52 12.52 11.12
C TYR A 72 -1.57 13.86 11.88
N SER A 73 -2.28 14.86 11.36
CA SER A 73 -2.37 16.18 11.98
C SER A 73 -3.79 16.71 12.00
N SER A 74 -4.21 17.23 13.14
CA SER A 74 -5.47 17.95 13.29
C SER A 74 -5.36 19.43 12.89
N ALA A 75 -4.14 19.94 12.68
CA ALA A 75 -3.87 21.34 12.35
C ALA A 75 -3.98 21.65 10.84
N VAL A 76 -4.03 20.61 9.99
CA VAL A 76 -4.14 20.76 8.54
C VAL A 76 -5.58 21.13 8.13
N ASP A 77 -5.73 22.20 7.34
CA ASP A 77 -7.01 22.59 6.77
C ASP A 77 -7.40 21.62 5.64
N SER A 78 -8.27 20.65 5.97
CA SER A 78 -8.76 19.63 5.03
C SER A 78 -9.47 20.19 3.79
N THR A 79 -9.86 21.47 3.78
CA THR A 79 -10.52 22.13 2.64
C THR A 79 -9.55 22.86 1.72
N ALA A 80 -8.30 23.04 2.14
CA ALA A 80 -7.28 23.72 1.34
C ALA A 80 -6.86 22.90 0.11
N SER A 81 -6.12 23.51 -0.83
CA SER A 81 -5.55 22.76 -1.95
C SER A 81 -4.51 21.73 -1.46
N PRO A 82 -4.31 20.59 -2.16
CA PRO A 82 -3.37 19.56 -1.71
C PRO A 82 -1.97 20.10 -1.39
N ARG A 83 -1.43 20.97 -2.25
CA ARG A 83 -0.13 21.62 -2.01
C ARG A 83 -0.11 22.44 -0.72
N ARG A 84 -1.19 23.19 -0.44
CA ARG A 84 -1.29 24.00 0.78
C ARG A 84 -1.41 23.11 2.02
N GLN A 85 -2.15 22.00 1.95
CA GLN A 85 -2.21 21.00 3.02
C GLN A 85 -0.83 20.41 3.32
N LEU A 86 -0.06 20.02 2.29
CA LEU A 86 1.31 19.52 2.48
C LEU A 86 2.26 20.59 3.01
N THR A 87 2.08 21.86 2.61
CA THR A 87 2.88 22.97 3.16
C THR A 87 2.59 23.19 4.64
N GLN A 88 1.32 23.09 5.06
CA GLN A 88 0.93 23.18 6.47
C GLN A 88 1.54 22.05 7.29
N LEU A 89 1.45 20.82 6.80
CA LEU A 89 2.06 19.65 7.47
C LEU A 89 3.58 19.79 7.59
N ALA A 90 4.26 20.22 6.51
CA ALA A 90 5.70 20.45 6.54
C ALA A 90 6.10 21.53 7.56
N ARG A 91 5.32 22.61 7.67
CA ARG A 91 5.58 23.64 8.67
C ARG A 91 5.42 23.10 10.09
N GLU A 92 4.36 22.34 10.34
CA GLU A 92 4.11 21.75 11.65
C GLU A 92 5.24 20.81 12.09
N CYS A 93 5.74 19.95 11.19
CA CYS A 93 6.79 19.00 11.54
C CYS A 93 8.15 19.65 11.69
N CYS A 94 8.47 20.67 10.88
CA CYS A 94 9.85 20.92 10.51
C CYS A 94 10.19 22.42 10.42
N TYR A 95 9.26 23.32 10.73
CA TYR A 95 9.52 24.75 10.77
C TYR A 95 9.45 25.27 12.20
N ASP A 96 10.56 25.83 12.69
CA ASP A 96 10.60 26.49 13.99
C ASP A 96 10.13 27.93 13.84
N GLU A 97 8.96 28.25 14.42
CA GLU A 97 8.37 29.59 14.39
C GLU A 97 9.17 30.63 15.19
N GLU A 98 9.89 30.21 16.25
CA GLU A 98 10.66 31.12 17.10
C GLU A 98 11.93 31.58 16.37
N SER A 99 12.69 30.63 15.84
CA SER A 99 13.95 30.89 15.14
C SER A 99 13.78 31.14 13.63
N ARG A 100 12.57 30.94 13.09
CA ARG A 100 12.20 31.11 11.68
C ARG A 100 13.08 30.32 10.71
N VAL A 101 13.52 29.14 11.13
CA VAL A 101 14.33 28.23 10.31
C VAL A 101 13.66 26.89 10.13
N TRP A 102 13.93 26.28 8.98
CA TRP A 102 13.59 24.89 8.72
C TRP A 102 14.59 24.00 9.45
N LEU A 103 14.07 23.12 10.31
CA LEU A 103 14.84 22.10 10.97
C LEU A 103 15.00 20.91 10.02
N ALA A 104 16.15 20.24 10.09
CA ALA A 104 16.36 18.96 9.38
C ALA A 104 15.37 17.88 9.84
N ALA A 105 14.75 18.06 11.01
CA ALA A 105 13.86 17.15 11.69
C ALA A 105 13.09 17.88 12.81
N GLY A 106 11.80 17.60 12.97
CA GLY A 106 11.10 17.81 14.25
C GLY A 106 10.49 16.50 14.75
N SER A 107 9.54 16.52 15.68
CA SER A 107 8.96 15.31 16.26
C SER A 107 7.84 14.70 15.40
N GLY A 108 7.83 13.37 15.23
CA GLY A 108 6.77 12.65 14.50
C GLY A 108 7.06 12.47 13.01
N LEU A 109 6.01 12.54 12.19
CA LEU A 109 6.11 12.37 10.73
C LEU A 109 6.81 13.59 10.09
N THR A 110 8.02 13.35 9.59
CA THR A 110 8.89 14.39 9.00
C THR A 110 9.04 14.29 7.49
N GLY A 111 8.54 13.21 6.90
CA GLY A 111 8.43 13.12 5.46
C GLY A 111 7.69 11.89 4.97
N MET A 112 7.28 11.94 3.71
CA MET A 112 6.68 10.81 3.02
C MET A 112 7.04 10.84 1.54
N THR A 113 7.48 9.70 1.01
CA THR A 113 7.69 9.47 -0.42
C THR A 113 6.82 8.31 -0.89
N TYR A 114 6.72 8.11 -2.21
CA TYR A 114 5.93 7.01 -2.77
C TYR A 114 6.57 6.36 -4.00
N GLU A 115 6.18 5.12 -4.26
CA GLU A 115 6.49 4.36 -5.46
C GLU A 115 5.20 3.79 -6.07
N VAL A 116 5.13 3.75 -7.41
CA VAL A 116 4.02 3.08 -8.13
C VAL A 116 4.41 1.63 -8.41
N LEU A 117 3.83 0.70 -7.65
CA LEU A 117 4.10 -0.74 -7.79
C LEU A 117 3.34 -1.39 -8.94
N LEU A 118 2.14 -0.87 -9.24
CA LEU A 118 1.29 -1.34 -10.33
C LEU A 118 0.44 -0.20 -10.87
N ASN A 119 0.34 -0.07 -12.20
CA ASN A 119 -0.58 0.87 -12.84
C ASN A 119 -1.03 0.31 -14.20
N GLN A 120 -1.86 -0.72 -14.16
CA GLN A 120 -2.35 -1.38 -15.37
C GLN A 120 -3.63 -2.16 -15.12
N ASN A 121 -4.39 -2.38 -16.20
CA ASN A 121 -5.57 -3.25 -16.19
C ASN A 121 -6.59 -2.87 -15.11
N TYR A 122 -6.84 -1.56 -14.96
CA TYR A 122 -7.72 -0.98 -13.95
C TYR A 122 -7.27 -1.16 -12.49
N LEU A 123 -6.02 -1.54 -12.25
CA LEU A 123 -5.46 -1.65 -10.91
C LEU A 123 -4.31 -0.66 -10.76
N LEU A 124 -4.33 0.04 -9.63
CA LEU A 124 -3.28 0.99 -9.24
C LEU A 124 -2.84 0.66 -7.82
N SER A 125 -1.56 0.36 -7.63
CA SER A 125 -0.99 0.03 -6.32
C SER A 125 0.21 0.93 -6.04
N PHE A 126 0.23 1.49 -4.84
CA PHE A 126 1.28 2.37 -4.34
C PHE A 126 1.92 1.77 -3.10
N GLN A 127 3.21 2.03 -2.96
CA GLN A 127 3.95 1.94 -1.71
C GLN A 127 4.28 3.36 -1.26
N PHE A 128 4.17 3.62 0.04
CA PHE A 128 4.57 4.85 0.68
C PHE A 128 5.66 4.54 1.70
N GLN A 129 6.69 5.37 1.74
CA GLN A 129 7.74 5.30 2.73
C GLN A 129 7.59 6.51 3.65
N ARG A 130 7.42 6.26 4.94
CA ARG A 130 7.34 7.32 5.96
C ARG A 130 8.70 7.53 6.61
N SER A 131 9.04 8.79 6.80
CA SER A 131 10.21 9.21 7.55
C SER A 131 9.74 9.82 8.87
N ASP A 132 9.94 9.09 9.95
CA ASP A 132 9.57 9.50 11.30
C ASP A 132 10.83 9.80 12.13
N GLN A 133 10.75 10.86 12.93
CA GLN A 133 11.80 11.25 13.87
C GLN A 133 11.39 10.87 15.29
N GLY A 134 12.26 10.09 15.95
CA GLY A 134 11.99 9.46 17.23
C GLY A 134 12.43 7.98 17.25
N LEU A 135 11.95 7.26 18.27
CA LEU A 135 12.20 5.81 18.43
C LEU A 135 11.30 4.94 17.53
N GLU A 136 10.33 5.54 16.85
CA GLU A 136 9.45 4.86 15.89
C GLU A 136 10.25 4.41 14.66
N GLN A 137 9.97 3.20 14.17
CA GLN A 137 10.58 2.69 12.94
C GLN A 137 9.99 3.41 11.72
N PRO A 138 10.80 3.71 10.68
CA PRO A 138 10.27 4.18 9.42
C PRO A 138 9.25 3.18 8.90
N GLY A 139 8.00 3.63 8.74
CA GLY A 139 6.91 2.75 8.38
C GLY A 139 6.61 2.77 6.89
N THR A 140 6.50 1.61 6.25
CA THR A 140 5.88 1.53 4.92
C THR A 140 4.37 1.50 5.06
N SER A 141 3.64 2.06 4.09
CA SER A 141 2.20 1.85 3.95
C SER A 141 1.84 1.55 2.49
N HIS A 142 0.77 0.77 2.27
CA HIS A 142 0.36 0.36 0.93
C HIS A 142 -1.10 0.63 0.65
N LEU A 143 -1.40 1.13 -0.55
CA LEU A 143 -2.76 1.38 -1.01
C LEU A 143 -2.96 0.80 -2.41
N THR A 144 -4.03 0.02 -2.59
CA THR A 144 -4.38 -0.56 -3.89
C THR A 144 -5.81 -0.17 -4.27
N PHE A 145 -5.99 0.39 -5.46
CA PHE A 145 -7.25 0.93 -5.97
C PHE A 145 -7.76 0.19 -7.20
N ASP A 146 -9.09 0.09 -7.33
CA ASP A 146 -9.76 -0.22 -8.60
C ASP A 146 -10.04 1.08 -9.36
N LEU A 147 -9.39 1.28 -10.52
CA LEU A 147 -9.52 2.47 -11.36
C LEU A 147 -10.90 2.63 -12.02
N ARG A 148 -11.76 1.62 -11.99
CA ARG A 148 -13.14 1.73 -12.49
C ARG A 148 -14.06 2.42 -11.49
N THR A 149 -13.79 2.21 -10.20
CA THR A 149 -14.68 2.67 -9.11
C THR A 149 -14.03 3.68 -8.19
N GLY A 150 -12.70 3.78 -8.21
CA GLY A 150 -11.89 4.59 -7.30
C GLY A 150 -11.94 4.13 -5.86
N ARG A 151 -12.33 2.87 -5.62
CA ARG A 151 -12.36 2.28 -4.29
C ARG A 151 -10.98 1.72 -3.94
N LEU A 152 -10.58 1.92 -2.70
CA LEU A 152 -9.53 1.12 -2.06
C LEU A 152 -10.01 -0.33 -1.96
N LEU A 153 -9.17 -1.25 -2.43
CA LEU A 153 -9.43 -2.68 -2.43
C LEU A 153 -8.97 -3.30 -1.13
N THR A 154 -9.69 -4.34 -0.72
CA THR A 154 -9.29 -5.24 0.34
C THR A 154 -8.70 -6.52 -0.24
N LEU A 155 -7.88 -7.20 0.55
CA LEU A 155 -7.28 -8.46 0.15
C LEU A 155 -8.33 -9.53 -0.22
N ALA A 156 -9.44 -9.57 0.53
CA ALA A 156 -10.56 -10.48 0.28
C ALA A 156 -11.28 -10.25 -1.06
N GLU A 157 -11.19 -9.04 -1.62
CA GLU A 157 -11.71 -8.73 -2.96
C GLU A 157 -10.78 -9.25 -4.08
N LEU A 158 -9.49 -9.47 -3.78
CA LEU A 158 -8.46 -9.87 -4.73
C LEU A 158 -8.22 -11.38 -4.79
N VAL A 159 -8.23 -12.05 -3.64
CA VAL A 159 -7.99 -13.50 -3.52
C VAL A 159 -9.18 -14.24 -2.91
N ALA A 160 -9.36 -15.48 -3.34
CA ALA A 160 -10.42 -16.37 -2.89
C ALA A 160 -9.92 -17.42 -1.88
N ASP A 161 -8.62 -17.47 -1.58
CA ASP A 161 -8.08 -18.19 -0.44
C ASP A 161 -8.82 -17.76 0.84
N SER A 162 -9.12 -18.72 1.73
CA SER A 162 -9.71 -18.36 3.02
C SER A 162 -8.68 -17.60 3.87
N PRO A 163 -9.11 -16.66 4.75
CA PRO A 163 -8.19 -15.93 5.62
C PRO A 163 -7.23 -16.87 6.38
N ALA A 164 -7.76 -17.92 7.01
CA ALA A 164 -6.98 -18.94 7.72
C ALA A 164 -5.97 -19.71 6.85
N GLN A 165 -6.23 -19.86 5.53
CA GLN A 165 -5.24 -20.46 4.63
C GLN A 165 -4.12 -19.47 4.31
N LEU A 166 -4.47 -18.21 4.08
CA LEU A 166 -3.50 -17.17 3.76
C LEU A 166 -2.59 -16.86 4.96
N GLU A 167 -3.17 -16.78 6.16
CA GLU A 167 -2.46 -16.64 7.43
C GLU A 167 -1.43 -17.74 7.64
N ARG A 168 -1.82 -19.01 7.48
CA ARG A 168 -0.89 -20.13 7.61
C ARG A 168 0.26 -20.04 6.61
N ARG A 169 -0.04 -19.70 5.36
CA ARG A 169 0.99 -19.56 4.32
C ARG A 169 1.94 -18.40 4.60
N LEU A 170 1.42 -17.28 5.09
CA LEU A 170 2.21 -16.13 5.50
C LEU A 170 3.09 -16.48 6.70
N GLY A 171 2.53 -17.12 7.72
CA GLY A 171 3.26 -17.62 8.88
C GLY A 171 4.43 -18.54 8.52
N TYR A 172 4.24 -19.43 7.55
CA TYR A 172 5.32 -20.27 7.03
C TYR A 172 6.39 -19.48 6.29
N ALA A 173 6.00 -18.46 5.51
CA ALA A 173 6.95 -17.62 4.80
C ALA A 173 7.78 -16.77 5.78
N ILE A 174 7.14 -16.19 6.80
CA ILE A 174 7.78 -15.44 7.89
C ILE A 174 8.77 -16.36 8.61
N SER A 175 8.28 -17.47 9.16
CA SER A 175 9.11 -18.39 9.97
C SER A 175 10.34 -18.87 9.21
N ARG A 176 10.20 -19.14 7.91
CA ARG A 176 11.33 -19.51 7.06
C ARG A 176 12.33 -18.37 6.92
N ARG A 177 11.86 -17.16 6.58
CA ARG A 177 12.73 -15.98 6.43
C ARG A 177 13.49 -15.67 7.71
N LEU A 178 12.82 -15.65 8.87
CA LEU A 178 13.50 -15.35 10.14
C LEU A 178 14.58 -16.37 10.49
N ARG A 179 14.37 -17.64 10.13
CA ARG A 179 15.40 -18.69 10.29
C ARG A 179 16.56 -18.50 9.33
N ASP A 180 16.29 -18.12 8.08
CA ASP A 180 17.32 -17.83 7.08
C ASP A 180 18.16 -16.61 7.52
N GLU A 181 17.52 -15.52 7.95
CA GLU A 181 18.18 -14.29 8.46
C GLU A 181 19.01 -14.57 9.72
N LEU A 182 18.47 -15.34 10.67
CA LEU A 182 19.22 -15.75 11.86
C LEU A 182 20.42 -16.64 11.51
N ALA A 183 20.30 -17.51 10.50
CA ALA A 183 21.43 -18.31 10.02
C ALA A 183 22.54 -17.43 9.41
N ASP A 184 22.17 -16.37 8.69
CA ASP A 184 23.12 -15.40 8.14
C ASP A 184 23.80 -14.58 9.24
N VAL A 185 23.08 -14.20 10.30
CA VAL A 185 23.66 -13.56 11.51
C VAL A 185 24.66 -14.50 12.18
N VAL A 186 24.33 -15.78 12.34
CA VAL A 186 25.24 -16.79 12.91
C VAL A 186 26.52 -16.89 12.08
N ALA A 187 26.39 -16.94 10.75
CA ALA A 187 27.53 -17.03 9.84
C ALA A 187 28.40 -15.77 9.84
N THR A 188 27.80 -14.59 10.05
CA THR A 188 28.50 -13.30 9.98
C THR A 188 29.20 -12.93 11.28
N TYR A 189 28.55 -13.12 12.42
CA TYR A 189 29.04 -12.61 13.71
C TYR A 189 29.65 -13.69 14.60
N GLY A 190 29.14 -14.94 14.55
CA GLY A 190 29.65 -16.06 15.36
C GLY A 190 29.52 -15.92 16.89
N ASP A 191 29.04 -14.78 17.40
CA ASP A 191 28.86 -14.52 18.83
C ASP A 191 27.53 -15.09 19.35
N SER A 192 27.63 -16.09 20.23
CA SER A 192 26.48 -16.75 20.85
C SER A 192 25.54 -15.83 21.63
N ALA A 193 26.04 -14.75 22.23
CA ALA A 193 25.21 -13.82 22.98
C ALA A 193 24.35 -12.97 22.03
N LEU A 194 24.96 -12.41 20.99
CA LEU A 194 24.27 -11.67 19.94
C LEU A 194 23.26 -12.55 19.20
N ILE A 195 23.62 -13.79 18.85
CA ILE A 195 22.71 -14.74 18.21
C ILE A 195 21.48 -15.01 19.10
N THR A 196 21.69 -15.19 20.41
CA THR A 196 20.59 -15.41 21.36
C THR A 196 19.69 -14.18 21.46
N GLU A 197 20.27 -13.00 21.50
CA GLU A 197 19.55 -11.73 21.52
C GLU A 197 18.71 -11.53 20.25
N VAL A 198 19.26 -11.79 19.07
CA VAL A 198 18.55 -11.68 17.79
C VAL A 198 17.44 -12.74 17.67
N ALA A 199 17.71 -13.98 18.09
CA ALA A 199 16.70 -15.03 18.12
C ALA A 199 15.51 -14.65 19.01
N GLN A 200 15.76 -14.05 20.18
CA GLN A 200 14.70 -13.53 21.06
C GLN A 200 13.89 -12.41 20.41
N LEU A 201 14.53 -11.51 19.64
CA LEU A 201 13.80 -10.45 18.91
C LEU A 201 12.89 -11.02 17.83
N TYR A 202 13.31 -12.08 17.14
CA TYR A 202 12.47 -12.80 16.18
C TYR A 202 11.39 -13.67 16.86
N GLY A 203 11.35 -13.73 18.19
CA GLY A 203 10.45 -14.62 18.93
C GLY A 203 10.83 -16.10 18.83
N ILE A 204 12.04 -16.43 18.34
CA ILE A 204 12.51 -17.81 18.18
C ILE A 204 13.10 -18.28 19.52
N THR A 205 12.27 -18.95 20.31
CA THR A 205 12.64 -19.45 21.66
C THR A 205 13.49 -20.72 21.62
N GLU A 206 13.33 -21.56 20.61
CA GLU A 206 14.11 -22.78 20.41
C GLU A 206 14.89 -22.72 19.09
N TRP A 207 16.12 -22.17 19.14
CA TRP A 207 17.06 -22.29 18.02
C TRP A 207 17.64 -23.71 17.98
N ASN A 208 16.97 -24.60 17.26
CA ASN A 208 17.51 -25.90 16.90
C ASN A 208 18.11 -25.82 15.49
N THR A 209 19.42 -26.03 15.37
CA THR A 209 20.16 -26.10 14.10
C THR A 209 19.75 -27.29 13.22
N THR A 210 18.87 -28.17 13.71
CA THR A 210 18.32 -29.29 12.94
C THR A 210 17.28 -28.77 11.94
N PRO A 211 17.47 -28.94 10.61
CA PRO A 211 16.61 -28.38 9.55
C PRO A 211 15.15 -28.86 9.51
N GLN A 212 14.68 -29.61 10.50
CA GLN A 212 13.44 -30.39 10.42
C GLN A 212 12.49 -30.24 11.61
N ARG A 213 12.73 -29.34 12.58
CA ARG A 213 11.68 -29.00 13.57
C ARG A 213 10.66 -28.10 12.88
N GLY A 214 9.59 -28.75 12.41
CA GLY A 214 8.57 -28.16 11.56
C GLY A 214 7.90 -26.94 12.18
N LEU A 215 7.91 -25.84 11.42
CA LEU A 215 6.70 -25.21 10.88
C LEU A 215 5.55 -25.02 11.91
N HIS A 216 5.87 -24.54 13.10
CA HIS A 216 4.93 -23.84 13.95
C HIS A 216 5.22 -22.34 13.80
N LEU A 217 4.19 -21.48 13.83
CA LEU A 217 4.43 -20.06 14.10
C LEU A 217 4.98 -20.01 15.52
N ASP A 218 6.31 -20.03 15.66
CA ASP A 218 7.00 -19.79 16.93
C ASP A 218 7.05 -18.28 17.23
N THR A 219 6.64 -17.44 16.28
CA THR A 219 6.53 -16.00 16.46
C THR A 219 5.27 -15.69 17.27
N SER A 220 5.43 -15.52 18.57
CA SER A 220 4.52 -14.63 19.30
C SER A 220 4.62 -13.24 18.65
N PRO A 221 3.53 -12.45 18.60
CA PRO A 221 3.65 -11.01 18.40
C PRO A 221 4.77 -10.53 19.33
N GLY A 222 5.75 -9.77 18.80
CA GLY A 222 6.91 -9.33 19.59
C GLY A 222 6.47 -8.75 20.93
N ALA A 223 7.32 -8.77 21.96
CA ALA A 223 6.94 -8.43 23.34
C ALA A 223 6.22 -7.07 23.55
N ASN A 224 6.20 -6.21 22.54
CA ASN A 224 5.54 -4.90 22.53
C ASN A 224 4.21 -4.88 21.74
N ALA A 225 3.80 -5.99 21.13
CA ALA A 225 2.62 -6.02 20.30
C ALA A 225 1.35 -6.12 21.15
N GLY A 226 0.45 -5.15 21.00
CA GLY A 226 -0.80 -5.10 21.75
C GLY A 226 -1.72 -6.29 21.45
N ALA A 227 -2.63 -6.63 22.36
CA ALA A 227 -3.60 -7.72 22.18
C ALA A 227 -4.51 -7.55 20.94
N GLU A 228 -4.61 -6.35 20.37
CA GLU A 228 -5.28 -6.10 19.09
C GLU A 228 -4.40 -6.37 17.85
N GLU A 229 -3.08 -6.28 17.95
CA GLU A 229 -2.11 -6.63 16.89
C GLU A 229 -1.92 -8.15 16.76
N ALA A 230 -2.38 -8.92 17.75
CA ALA A 230 -2.35 -10.39 17.74
C ALA A 230 -3.33 -11.02 16.72
N LYS A 231 -4.22 -10.26 16.10
CA LYS A 231 -5.00 -10.73 14.94
C LYS A 231 -4.18 -10.47 13.68
N VAL A 232 -3.36 -11.46 13.31
CA VAL A 232 -2.59 -11.49 12.05
C VAL A 232 -3.54 -11.66 10.85
N TYR A 233 -4.47 -10.73 10.63
CA TYR A 233 -5.04 -10.60 9.29
C TYR A 233 -4.02 -9.81 8.48
N PRO A 234 -3.61 -10.27 7.28
CA PRO A 234 -2.91 -9.42 6.34
C PRO A 234 -3.88 -8.33 5.86
N THR A 235 -3.99 -7.26 6.63
CA THR A 235 -4.76 -6.06 6.29
C THR A 235 -4.01 -5.26 5.24
N GLU A 236 -2.69 -5.27 5.32
CA GLU A 236 -1.80 -4.56 4.42
C GLU A 236 -1.27 -5.44 3.29
N PHE A 237 -1.43 -4.96 2.07
CA PHE A 237 -0.98 -5.65 0.87
C PHE A 237 -0.75 -4.65 -0.27
N ALA A 238 0.02 -5.09 -1.25
CA ALA A 238 0.22 -4.37 -2.50
C ALA A 238 0.22 -5.34 -3.68
N LEU A 239 0.06 -4.79 -4.89
CA LEU A 239 0.14 -5.57 -6.11
C LEU A 239 1.34 -5.14 -6.94
N ARG A 240 1.99 -6.14 -7.52
CA ARG A 240 2.92 -6.01 -8.62
C ARG A 240 2.39 -6.74 -9.85
N PRO A 241 2.96 -6.53 -11.05
CA PRO A 241 2.53 -7.25 -12.25
C PRO A 241 2.60 -8.79 -12.09
N ASP A 242 3.54 -9.27 -11.30
CA ASP A 242 3.88 -10.68 -11.16
C ASP A 242 3.42 -11.34 -9.83
N ALA A 243 3.07 -10.55 -8.82
CA ALA A 243 2.79 -11.06 -7.48
C ALA A 243 1.86 -10.16 -6.66
N LEU A 244 1.25 -10.78 -5.64
CA LEU A 244 0.70 -10.10 -4.48
C LEU A 244 1.81 -9.97 -3.43
N LEU A 245 1.94 -8.79 -2.83
CA LEU A 245 2.83 -8.54 -1.70
C LEU A 245 1.99 -8.50 -0.43
N LEU A 246 2.41 -9.22 0.60
CA LEU A 246 1.88 -9.13 1.96
C LEU A 246 2.99 -8.61 2.87
N PHE A 247 2.62 -7.82 3.87
CA PHE A 247 3.57 -7.18 4.76
C PHE A 247 3.37 -7.67 6.19
N TYR A 248 4.48 -7.88 6.89
CA TYR A 248 4.46 -8.28 8.29
C TYR A 248 5.62 -7.62 9.03
N SER A 249 5.28 -6.73 9.96
CA SER A 249 6.28 -6.07 10.79
C SER A 249 6.62 -6.89 12.03
N ILE A 250 7.91 -6.93 12.35
CA ILE A 250 8.44 -7.66 13.53
C ILE A 250 8.53 -6.74 14.75
N GLY A 251 8.34 -5.42 14.56
CA GLY A 251 8.28 -4.46 15.66
C GLY A 251 9.60 -4.33 16.42
N MET A 252 10.74 -4.29 15.72
CA MET A 252 12.05 -4.12 16.36
C MET A 252 12.33 -2.66 16.74
N ALA A 253 13.11 -2.44 17.80
CA ALA A 253 13.58 -1.10 18.13
C ALA A 253 14.60 -0.60 17.07
N ARG A 254 14.58 0.70 16.78
CA ARG A 254 15.49 1.38 15.82
C ARG A 254 16.98 1.14 16.10
N LEU A 255 17.34 0.79 17.35
CA LEU A 255 18.70 0.47 17.78
C LEU A 255 19.25 -0.86 17.21
N LYS A 256 18.42 -1.70 16.60
CA LYS A 256 18.79 -3.01 16.06
C LYS A 256 18.46 -3.17 14.58
N PHE A 257 18.44 -2.05 13.85
CA PHE A 257 18.05 -2.00 12.44
C PHE A 257 18.87 -2.92 11.54
N GLU A 258 20.14 -3.18 11.89
CA GLU A 258 21.00 -4.09 11.14
C GLU A 258 20.53 -5.55 11.15
N PHE A 259 19.61 -5.92 12.05
CA PHE A 259 18.96 -7.23 12.12
C PHE A 259 17.49 -7.20 11.68
N LEU A 260 17.01 -6.07 11.15
CA LEU A 260 15.65 -5.97 10.65
C LEU A 260 15.57 -6.70 9.29
N PRO A 261 14.81 -7.78 9.17
CA PRO A 261 14.68 -8.50 7.92
C PRO A 261 13.74 -7.73 6.97
N ASP A 262 13.76 -8.10 5.69
CA ASP A 262 12.74 -7.60 4.76
C ASP A 262 11.35 -8.03 5.26
N GLU A 263 10.47 -7.06 5.48
CA GLU A 263 9.09 -7.25 5.95
C GLU A 263 8.10 -7.49 4.79
N THR A 264 8.59 -7.54 3.54
CA THR A 264 7.82 -7.74 2.32
C THR A 264 7.82 -9.20 1.88
N TYR A 265 6.66 -9.84 1.86
CA TYR A 265 6.49 -11.24 1.47
C TYR A 265 5.81 -11.36 0.11
N VAL A 266 6.52 -11.99 -0.84
CA VAL A 266 6.09 -12.10 -2.24
C VAL A 266 5.31 -13.39 -2.47
N PHE A 267 4.05 -13.27 -2.93
CA PHE A 267 3.19 -14.39 -3.30
C PHE A 267 2.87 -14.35 -4.81
N PRO A 268 3.53 -15.19 -5.63
CA PRO A 268 3.23 -15.28 -7.04
C PRO A 268 1.77 -15.67 -7.28
N PHE A 269 1.10 -15.02 -8.23
CA PHE A 269 -0.32 -15.29 -8.50
C PHE A 269 -0.62 -16.76 -8.88
N ALA A 270 0.35 -17.47 -9.46
CA ALA A 270 0.24 -18.90 -9.77
C ALA A 270 0.02 -19.78 -8.53
N ARG A 271 0.37 -19.29 -7.34
CA ARG A 271 0.19 -19.98 -6.06
C ARG A 271 -1.03 -19.46 -5.29
N LEU A 272 -1.81 -18.53 -5.82
CA LEU A 272 -2.99 -17.96 -5.18
C LEU A 272 -4.25 -18.39 -5.94
N ARG A 273 -5.42 -18.20 -5.32
CA ARG A 273 -6.71 -18.31 -6.00
C ARG A 273 -7.21 -16.92 -6.35
N PRO A 274 -6.79 -16.33 -7.48
CA PRO A 274 -7.15 -14.95 -7.84
C PRO A 274 -8.65 -14.83 -8.15
N ARG A 275 -9.27 -13.75 -7.67
CA ARG A 275 -10.64 -13.39 -8.00
C ARG A 275 -10.73 -12.71 -9.37
N ALA A 276 -11.96 -12.50 -9.83
CA ALA A 276 -12.26 -11.93 -11.15
C ALA A 276 -11.54 -10.59 -11.42
N ILE A 277 -11.37 -9.76 -10.39
CA ILE A 277 -10.69 -8.46 -10.48
C ILE A 277 -9.21 -8.58 -10.90
N LEU A 278 -8.52 -9.66 -10.52
CA LEU A 278 -7.13 -9.91 -10.91
C LEU A 278 -7.01 -10.56 -12.30
N ARG A 279 -8.09 -11.12 -12.87
CA ARG A 279 -8.00 -11.86 -14.15
C ARG A 279 -7.39 -11.05 -15.30
N PRO A 280 -7.77 -9.77 -15.51
CA PRO A 280 -7.15 -8.96 -16.58
C PRO A 280 -5.63 -8.84 -16.41
N LEU A 281 -5.16 -8.72 -15.18
CA LEU A 281 -3.72 -8.65 -14.86
C LEU A 281 -3.00 -9.96 -15.21
N LEU A 282 -3.64 -11.11 -14.97
CA LEU A 282 -3.05 -12.43 -15.24
C LEU A 282 -3.01 -12.76 -16.73
N GLN A 283 -3.99 -12.30 -17.49
CA GLN A 283 -4.07 -12.50 -18.94
C GLN A 283 -3.11 -11.60 -19.72
N ALA A 284 -2.73 -10.46 -19.15
CA ALA A 284 -1.79 -9.51 -19.77
C ALA A 284 -0.32 -9.95 -19.67
N ARG A 285 -0.01 -11.10 -19.03
CA ARG A 285 1.37 -11.59 -18.96
C ARG A 285 1.87 -11.96 -20.36
N PRO A 286 3.05 -11.47 -20.78
CA PRO A 286 3.63 -11.93 -22.03
C PRO A 286 3.86 -13.44 -21.92
N VAL A 287 3.28 -14.19 -22.86
CA VAL A 287 3.66 -15.58 -23.09
C VAL A 287 5.16 -15.54 -23.40
N GLU A 288 6.00 -16.10 -22.53
CA GLU A 288 7.40 -16.35 -22.85
C GLU A 288 7.42 -17.08 -24.19
N LYS A 289 7.84 -16.38 -25.25
CA LYS A 289 8.11 -17.01 -26.53
C LYS A 289 9.21 -18.01 -26.24
N LYS A 290 8.88 -19.30 -26.19
CA LYS A 290 9.85 -20.39 -26.27
C LYS A 290 10.80 -20.02 -27.40
N ALA A 291 12.04 -19.70 -27.04
CA ALA A 291 13.09 -19.50 -28.01
C ALA A 291 13.16 -20.80 -28.82
N ALA A 292 12.73 -20.73 -30.07
CA ALA A 292 12.89 -21.82 -31.00
C ALA A 292 14.39 -22.01 -31.18
N SER A 293 14.92 -23.02 -30.49
CA SER A 293 16.22 -23.62 -30.78
C SER A 293 16.26 -23.94 -32.28
N LYS A 294 16.90 -23.07 -33.05
CA LYS A 294 17.45 -23.43 -34.35
C LYS A 294 18.88 -23.87 -34.07
N SER A 295 19.05 -25.16 -33.81
CA SER A 295 20.32 -25.82 -34.09
C SER A 295 20.56 -25.72 -35.59
N LYS A 296 21.65 -25.04 -35.96
CA LYS A 296 22.32 -25.34 -37.23
C LYS A 296 23.12 -26.63 -37.08
#